data_AF-A0A218WTY5-F1
#
_entry.id   AF-A0A218WTY5-F1
#
_cell.length_a   1.000
_cell.length_b   1.000
_cell.length_c   1.000
_cell.angle_alpha   90.00
_cell.angle_beta   90.00
_cell.angle_gamma   90.00
#
_symmetry.space_group_name_H-M   'P 1'
#
loop_
_entity.id
_entity.type
_entity.pdbx_description
1 polymer ?
#
loop_
_entity_poly.entity_id
_entity_poly.type
_entity_poly.pdbx_seq_one_letter_code
_entity_poly.pdbx_strand_id
1 'polypeptide(L)'
;MVNNIEAFGISVETILSAIVSHLNYNSLDHFGGGGSCTGKIRPLAVGELVENVFTNIMHKKQEMGLSRAVGKATNQSKLRLMDIAEAFGHRRDGHPGPYRSSDPNKISTSGTRGWPTSQDCLRWCMPAQSIIRMSFCSRSLGGSCEGK
;
A
#
# COMPACT_ATOMS: atom_id res chain seq x y z
N MET A 1 23.51 -14.67 7.09
CA MET A 1 22.47 -13.94 7.84
C MET A 1 21.58 -13.25 6.82
N VAL A 2 20.26 -13.39 6.91
CA VAL A 2 19.31 -12.77 5.95
C VAL A 2 18.98 -11.36 6.44
N ASN A 3 19.09 -10.35 5.56
CA ASN A 3 18.72 -8.97 5.91
C ASN A 3 17.22 -8.70 5.69
N ASN A 4 16.72 -7.53 6.10
CA ASN A 4 15.30 -7.18 5.98
C ASN A 4 14.78 -7.16 4.54
N ILE A 5 15.59 -6.71 3.58
CA ILE A 5 15.24 -6.65 2.15
C ILE A 5 15.13 -8.06 1.56
N GLU A 6 16.05 -8.94 1.92
CA GLU A 6 16.03 -10.35 1.51
C GLU A 6 14.89 -11.12 2.16
N ALA A 7 14.68 -10.94 3.46
CA ALA A 7 13.60 -11.57 4.20
C ALA A 7 12.23 -11.18 3.62
N PHE A 8 12.05 -9.92 3.26
CA PHE A 8 10.83 -9.46 2.58
C PHE A 8 10.65 -10.11 1.21
N GLY A 9 11.70 -10.18 0.39
CA GLY A 9 11.64 -10.85 -0.91
C GLY A 9 11.26 -12.34 -0.80
N ILE A 10 11.86 -13.05 0.15
CA ILE A 10 11.55 -14.46 0.44
C ILE A 10 10.09 -14.60 0.90
N SER A 11 9.64 -13.72 1.79
CA SER A 11 8.26 -13.71 2.31
C SER A 11 7.24 -13.54 1.18
N VAL A 12 7.43 -12.53 0.31
CA VAL A 12 6.52 -12.27 -0.81
C VAL A 12 6.47 -13.44 -1.78
N GLU A 13 7.62 -13.98 -2.19
CA GLU A 13 7.66 -15.13 -3.11
C GLU A 13 6.94 -16.34 -2.52
N THR A 14 7.14 -16.61 -1.23
CA THR A 14 6.52 -17.74 -0.51
C THR A 14 5.01 -17.58 -0.45
N ILE A 15 4.52 -16.42 -0.02
CA ILE A 15 3.09 -16.13 0.10
C ILE A 15 2.41 -16.20 -1.27
N LEU A 16 2.98 -15.57 -2.31
CA LEU A 16 2.38 -15.58 -3.65
C LEU A 16 2.38 -16.99 -4.26
N SER A 17 3.45 -17.77 -4.07
CA SER A 17 3.49 -19.16 -4.51
C SER A 17 2.43 -20.01 -3.81
N ALA A 18 2.20 -19.77 -2.51
CA ALA A 18 1.13 -20.43 -1.77
C ALA A 18 -0.27 -20.03 -2.27
N ILE A 19 -0.52 -18.74 -2.53
CA ILE A 19 -1.81 -18.25 -3.07
C ILE A 19 -2.10 -18.87 -4.46
N VAL A 20 -1.08 -18.98 -5.32
CA VAL A 20 -1.21 -19.59 -6.65
C VAL A 20 -1.56 -21.07 -6.54
N SER A 21 -1.02 -21.74 -5.51
CA SER A 21 -1.17 -23.18 -5.28
C SER A 21 -2.44 -23.52 -4.47
N HIS A 22 -2.97 -22.57 -3.68
CA HIS A 22 -4.09 -22.78 -2.77
C HIS A 22 -5.10 -21.62 -2.86
N LEU A 23 -6.32 -21.93 -3.29
CA LEU A 23 -7.39 -20.94 -3.53
C LEU A 23 -8.00 -20.32 -2.25
N ASN A 24 -7.72 -20.86 -1.06
CA ASN A 24 -8.31 -20.43 0.22
C ASN A 24 -7.33 -19.69 1.13
N TYR A 25 -6.64 -18.69 0.61
CA TYR A 25 -5.73 -17.86 1.41
C TYR A 25 -6.45 -16.62 1.95
N ASN A 26 -6.59 -16.53 3.29
CA ASN A 26 -7.10 -15.34 3.97
C ASN A 26 -5.91 -14.49 4.45
N SER A 27 -5.82 -13.25 3.97
CA SER A 27 -4.79 -12.30 4.42
C SER A 27 -5.14 -11.71 5.79
N LEU A 28 -4.20 -11.78 6.74
CA LEU A 28 -4.23 -11.00 7.98
C LEU A 28 -3.48 -9.69 7.73
N ASP A 29 -4.17 -8.56 7.86
CA ASP A 29 -3.64 -7.22 7.67
C ASP A 29 -3.52 -6.54 9.03
N HIS A 30 -2.31 -6.16 9.48
CA HIS A 30 -2.05 -5.15 10.52
C HIS A 30 -0.55 -4.83 10.57
N PHE A 31 -0.15 -3.61 10.17
CA PHE A 31 1.14 -3.00 10.53
C PHE A 31 0.92 -1.57 11.04
N GLY A 32 1.59 -1.21 12.14
CA GLY A 32 1.44 0.08 12.82
C GLY A 32 2.75 0.86 12.88
N GLY A 33 2.65 2.18 12.67
CA GLY A 33 3.71 3.17 12.88
C GLY A 33 4.28 3.79 11.60
N GLY A 34 3.97 5.07 11.33
CA GLY A 34 4.61 5.81 10.24
C GLY A 34 4.30 7.31 10.25
N GLY A 35 5.35 8.13 10.39
CA GLY A 35 5.45 9.52 9.92
C GLY A 35 4.48 10.58 10.47
N SER A 36 4.65 11.81 10.00
CA SER A 36 3.68 12.91 10.15
C SER A 36 3.21 13.37 8.78
N CYS A 37 1.89 13.53 8.63
CA CYS A 37 1.20 13.91 7.40
C CYS A 37 0.43 15.23 7.57
N THR A 38 0.74 15.99 8.62
CA THR A 38 0.10 17.28 8.95
C THR A 38 0.11 18.27 7.77
N GLY A 39 -1.02 18.94 7.56
CA GLY A 39 -1.13 20.05 6.61
C GLY A 39 -1.10 19.65 5.13
N LYS A 40 -1.22 18.36 4.81
CA LYS A 40 -1.35 17.85 3.44
C LYS A 40 -2.83 17.76 3.09
N ILE A 41 -3.33 18.78 2.39
CA ILE A 41 -4.75 18.90 2.01
C ILE A 41 -5.02 18.65 0.52
N ARG A 42 -3.96 18.49 -0.27
CA ARG A 42 -4.02 18.22 -1.70
C ARG A 42 -3.03 17.11 -2.08
N PRO A 43 -3.30 16.37 -3.16
CA PRO A 43 -2.31 15.51 -3.77
C PRO A 43 -1.02 16.29 -4.08
N LEU A 44 0.10 15.57 -4.04
CA LEU A 44 1.35 16.08 -4.57
C LEU A 44 1.21 16.26 -6.09
N ALA A 45 1.74 17.37 -6.60
CA ALA A 45 1.87 17.61 -8.02
C ALA A 45 3.00 16.74 -8.60
N VAL A 46 2.98 16.57 -9.93
CA VAL A 46 4.06 15.88 -10.65
C VAL A 46 5.38 16.61 -10.37
N GLY A 47 6.40 15.87 -9.91
CA GLY A 47 7.69 16.41 -9.51
C GLY A 47 7.81 16.83 -8.03
N GLU A 48 6.71 16.89 -7.27
CA GLU A 48 6.76 17.08 -5.80
C GLU A 48 6.98 15.74 -5.06
N LEU A 49 6.85 14.61 -5.76
CA LEU A 49 7.08 13.28 -5.20
C LEU A 49 8.59 13.03 -5.06
N VAL A 50 9.07 13.02 -3.81
CA VAL A 50 10.43 12.60 -3.50
C VAL A 50 10.49 11.07 -3.54
N GLU A 51 11.27 10.53 -4.46
CA GLU A 51 11.52 9.09 -4.54
C GLU A 51 12.23 8.57 -3.29
N ASN A 52 11.80 7.40 -2.81
CA ASN A 52 12.43 6.73 -1.69
C ASN A 52 13.09 5.44 -2.20
N VAL A 53 14.43 5.40 -2.13
CA VAL A 53 15.24 4.25 -2.56
C VAL A 53 14.81 2.96 -1.86
N PHE A 54 14.48 3.02 -0.57
CA PHE A 54 14.00 1.85 0.18
C PHE A 54 12.66 1.36 -0.36
N THR A 55 11.71 2.26 -0.59
CA THR A 55 10.40 1.90 -1.18
C THR A 55 10.56 1.28 -2.56
N ASN A 56 11.43 1.84 -3.41
CA ASN A 56 11.69 1.32 -4.75
C ASN A 56 12.32 -0.09 -4.71
N ILE A 57 13.26 -0.32 -3.79
CA ILE A 57 13.86 -1.65 -3.58
C ILE A 57 12.80 -2.66 -3.16
N MET A 58 11.95 -2.29 -2.19
CA MET A 58 10.89 -3.18 -1.68
C MET A 58 9.83 -3.46 -2.75
N HIS A 59 9.42 -2.45 -3.51
CA HIS A 59 8.50 -2.60 -4.62
C HIS A 59 9.05 -3.57 -5.68
N LYS A 60 10.33 -3.41 -6.06
CA LYS A 60 11.01 -4.34 -6.97
C LYS A 60 11.04 -5.78 -6.44
N LYS A 61 11.18 -5.98 -5.12
CA LYS A 61 11.07 -7.32 -4.51
C LYS A 61 9.66 -7.90 -4.67
N GLN A 62 8.62 -7.07 -4.64
CA GLN A 62 7.24 -7.52 -4.89
C GLN A 62 7.04 -7.97 -6.34
N GLU A 63 7.51 -7.18 -7.30
CA GLU A 63 7.44 -7.52 -8.73
C GLU A 63 8.20 -8.82 -9.03
N MET A 64 9.42 -8.94 -8.51
CA MET A 64 10.25 -10.14 -8.67
C MET A 64 9.58 -11.37 -8.02
N GLY A 65 9.02 -11.21 -6.82
CA GLY A 65 8.30 -12.27 -6.12
C GLY A 65 7.07 -12.74 -6.90
N LEU A 66 6.30 -11.82 -7.49
CA LEU A 66 5.16 -12.16 -8.34
C LEU A 66 5.61 -12.91 -9.59
N SER A 67 6.60 -12.39 -10.32
CA SER A 67 7.10 -13.01 -11.55
C SER A 67 7.55 -14.46 -11.32
N ARG A 68 8.27 -14.71 -10.21
CA ARG A 68 8.68 -16.05 -9.80
C ARG A 68 7.50 -16.95 -9.41
N ALA A 69 6.54 -16.42 -8.64
CA ALA A 69 5.37 -17.19 -8.23
C ALA A 69 4.50 -17.60 -9.44
N VAL A 70 4.31 -16.69 -10.41
CA VAL A 70 3.62 -17.00 -11.66
C VAL A 70 4.37 -18.06 -12.47
N GLY A 71 5.71 -17.98 -12.54
CA GLY A 71 6.52 -19.01 -13.20
C GLY A 71 6.42 -20.40 -12.55
N LYS A 72 6.08 -20.48 -11.26
CA LYS A 72 5.85 -21.73 -10.53
C LYS A 72 4.40 -22.22 -10.56
N ALA A 73 3.48 -21.44 -11.15
CA ALA A 73 2.08 -21.80 -11.23
C ALA A 73 1.92 -23.05 -12.11
N THR A 74 1.48 -24.17 -11.53
CA THR A 74 1.16 -25.40 -12.26
C THR A 74 -0.31 -25.49 -12.66
N ASN A 75 -1.13 -24.57 -12.14
CA ASN A 75 -2.58 -24.56 -12.28
C ASN A 75 -3.02 -23.39 -13.17
N GLN A 76 -4.28 -23.35 -13.58
CA GLN A 76 -4.84 -22.23 -14.37
C GLN A 76 -5.05 -20.92 -13.56
N SER A 77 -4.48 -20.83 -12.34
CA SER A 77 -4.61 -19.66 -11.48
C SER A 77 -3.87 -18.46 -12.07
N LYS A 78 -4.53 -17.31 -12.09
CA LYS A 78 -3.97 -16.04 -12.62
C LYS A 78 -3.74 -15.09 -11.45
N LEU A 79 -2.49 -14.71 -11.23
CA LEU A 79 -2.16 -13.59 -10.36
C LEU A 79 -1.92 -12.32 -11.19
N ARG A 80 -2.37 -11.19 -10.67
CA ARG A 80 -2.06 -9.86 -11.20
C ARG A 80 -1.62 -8.96 -10.05
N LEU A 81 -0.54 -8.20 -10.25
CA LEU A 81 -0.18 -7.13 -9.33
C LEU A 81 -1.08 -5.94 -9.60
N MET A 82 -1.83 -5.54 -8.59
CA MET A 82 -2.46 -4.24 -8.58
C MET A 82 -1.42 -3.22 -8.12
N ASP A 83 -0.66 -2.68 -9.07
CA ASP A 83 0.34 -1.68 -8.75
C ASP A 83 -0.32 -0.31 -8.52
N ILE A 84 -0.22 0.13 -7.28
CA ILE A 84 -0.77 1.39 -6.80
C ILE A 84 0.28 2.20 -6.03
N ALA A 85 1.54 1.76 -6.02
CA ALA A 85 2.58 2.34 -5.17
C ALA A 85 2.81 3.82 -5.50
N GLU A 86 2.95 4.15 -6.79
CA GLU A 86 3.15 5.51 -7.26
C GLU A 86 1.91 6.38 -7.04
N ALA A 87 0.74 5.87 -7.45
CA ALA A 87 -0.53 6.59 -7.33
C ALA A 87 -0.81 6.97 -5.87
N PHE A 88 -0.57 6.08 -4.92
CA PHE A 88 -0.76 6.35 -3.49
C PHE A 88 0.38 7.20 -2.90
N GLY A 89 1.58 7.15 -3.46
CA GLY A 89 2.68 8.06 -3.09
C GLY A 89 2.33 9.54 -3.24
N HIS A 90 1.52 9.88 -4.24
CA HIS A 90 1.01 11.23 -4.45
C HIS A 90 -0.09 11.64 -3.46
N ARG A 91 -0.79 10.67 -2.85
CA ARG A 91 -2.07 10.89 -2.16
C ARG A 91 -1.94 11.03 -0.64
N ARG A 92 -0.92 11.74 -0.17
CA ARG A 92 -0.71 12.00 1.28
C ARG A 92 -1.89 12.73 1.94
N ASP A 93 -2.71 13.40 1.14
CA ASP A 93 -3.97 14.08 1.53
C ASP A 93 -5.06 13.11 2.00
N GLY A 94 -5.00 11.84 1.63
CA GLY A 94 -6.04 10.87 2.01
C GLY A 94 -5.85 10.24 3.39
N HIS A 95 -4.79 10.58 4.13
CA HIS A 95 -4.55 10.00 5.45
C HIS A 95 -5.42 10.65 6.54
N PRO A 96 -5.88 9.89 7.56
CA PRO A 96 -6.62 10.44 8.69
C PRO A 96 -5.82 11.44 9.52
N GLY A 97 -4.49 11.35 9.55
CA GLY A 97 -3.64 12.26 10.33
C GLY A 97 -4.08 12.30 11.80
N PRO A 98 -4.45 13.48 12.36
CA PRO A 98 -4.86 13.61 13.76
C PRO A 98 -6.31 13.14 14.02
N TYR A 99 -7.09 12.84 12.98
CA TYR A 99 -8.52 12.54 13.06
C TYR A 99 -8.83 11.06 13.32
N ARG A 100 -7.82 10.26 13.67
CA ARG A 100 -7.97 8.81 13.89
C ARG A 100 -8.48 8.44 15.28
N SER A 101 -9.48 9.15 15.79
CA SER A 101 -10.14 8.81 17.05
C SER A 101 -11.48 8.12 16.81
N SER A 102 -11.84 7.19 17.70
CA SER A 102 -13.21 6.65 17.76
C SER A 102 -14.23 7.70 18.19
N ASP A 103 -13.77 8.76 18.86
CA ASP A 103 -14.60 9.92 19.20
C ASP A 103 -14.51 10.96 18.07
N PRO A 104 -15.60 11.21 17.33
CA PRO A 104 -15.60 12.10 16.17
C PRO A 104 -15.27 13.56 16.52
N ASN A 105 -15.42 13.97 17.78
CA ASN A 105 -15.13 15.33 18.24
C ASN A 105 -13.70 15.46 18.78
N LYS A 106 -12.97 14.35 18.93
CA LYS A 106 -11.61 14.35 19.46
C LYS A 106 -10.60 14.64 18.37
N ILE A 107 -10.20 15.90 18.27
CA ILE A 107 -8.99 16.29 17.54
C ILE A 107 -7.80 15.96 18.45
N SER A 108 -6.85 15.17 17.95
CA SER A 108 -5.60 14.91 18.66
C SER A 108 -4.81 16.22 18.78
N THR A 109 -4.91 16.90 19.93
CA THR A 109 -4.21 18.15 20.25
C THR A 109 -2.78 17.88 20.71
N SER A 110 -1.83 18.73 20.28
CA SER A 110 -0.42 18.68 20.71
C SER A 110 -0.33 18.55 22.22
N GLY A 111 0.46 17.59 22.72
CA GLY A 111 0.69 17.45 24.15
C GLY A 111 1.32 18.73 24.72
N THR A 112 1.18 18.96 26.02
CA THR A 112 1.64 20.15 26.78
C THR A 112 3.12 20.53 26.59
N ARG A 113 3.91 19.68 25.91
CA ARG A 113 5.34 19.88 25.59
C ARG A 113 5.62 20.17 24.11
N GLY A 114 4.61 20.46 23.28
CA GLY A 114 4.77 20.80 21.85
C GLY A 114 5.11 19.62 20.94
N TRP A 115 5.01 18.37 21.42
CA TRP A 115 5.28 17.19 20.62
C TRP A 115 4.16 16.99 19.60
N PRO A 116 4.48 16.71 18.31
CA PRO A 116 3.47 16.40 17.32
C PRO A 116 2.68 15.18 17.79
N THR A 117 1.36 15.26 17.69
CA THR A 117 0.50 14.16 18.08
C THR A 117 0.77 12.91 17.26
N SER A 118 0.52 11.74 17.84
CA SER A 118 0.51 10.48 17.10
C SER A 118 -0.52 10.61 15.97
N GLN A 119 -0.02 10.66 14.74
CA GLN A 119 -0.83 10.79 13.54
C GLN A 119 -0.89 9.47 12.81
N ASP A 120 -2.03 9.23 12.18
CA ASP A 120 -2.24 8.07 11.33
C ASP A 120 -1.95 8.43 9.89
N CYS A 121 -0.72 8.15 9.45
CA CYS A 121 -0.26 8.33 8.07
C CYS A 121 -0.04 6.99 7.35
N LEU A 122 -0.64 5.91 7.85
CA LEU A 122 -0.59 4.59 7.24
C LEU A 122 -1.93 4.19 6.65
N ARG A 123 -3.01 4.47 7.40
CA ARG A 123 -4.37 4.15 6.96
C ARG A 123 -4.94 5.30 6.16
N TRP A 124 -6.09 5.07 5.56
CA TRP A 124 -6.70 5.98 4.60
C TRP A 124 -8.13 6.34 5.00
N CYS A 125 -8.52 7.58 4.76
CA CYS A 125 -9.89 8.05 4.89
C CYS A 125 -10.78 7.42 3.81
N MET A 126 -11.94 6.94 4.23
CA MET A 126 -13.05 6.59 3.33
C MET A 126 -13.84 7.86 2.99
N PRO A 127 -14.40 8.02 1.76
CA PRO A 127 -14.42 7.04 0.67
C PRO A 127 -13.27 7.18 -0.34
N ALA A 128 -12.40 8.17 -0.18
CA ALA A 128 -11.54 8.68 -1.26
C ALA A 128 -10.62 7.62 -1.91
N GLN A 129 -9.94 6.80 -1.11
CA GLN A 129 -8.88 5.93 -1.64
C GLN A 129 -9.29 4.47 -1.85
N SER A 130 -10.23 3.99 -1.05
CA SER A 130 -10.89 2.71 -1.29
C SER A 130 -11.61 2.68 -2.64
N ILE A 131 -12.18 3.80 -3.08
CA ILE A 131 -12.77 3.90 -4.41
C ILE A 131 -11.73 3.65 -5.50
N ILE A 132 -10.53 4.25 -5.44
CA ILE A 132 -9.48 4.00 -6.44
C ILE A 132 -9.13 2.51 -6.49
N ARG A 133 -8.98 1.87 -5.32
CA ARG A 133 -8.73 0.43 -5.22
C ARG A 133 -9.85 -0.41 -5.85
N MET A 134 -11.10 0.01 -5.69
CA MET A 134 -12.27 -0.73 -6.21
C MET A 134 -12.53 -0.47 -7.70
N SER A 135 -12.27 0.75 -8.19
CA SER A 135 -12.43 1.14 -9.59
C SER A 135 -11.42 0.44 -10.50
N PHE A 136 -10.18 0.25 -10.05
CA PHE A 136 -9.18 -0.53 -10.79
C PHE A 136 -9.53 -2.03 -10.85
N CYS A 137 -10.09 -2.59 -9.77
CA CYS A 137 -10.59 -3.96 -9.76
C CYS A 137 -11.78 -4.15 -10.72
N SER A 138 -12.67 -3.16 -10.83
CA SER A 138 -13.83 -3.23 -11.73
C SER A 138 -13.45 -3.14 -13.21
N ARG A 139 -12.39 -2.37 -13.57
CA ARG A 139 -11.90 -2.29 -14.95
C ARG A 139 -11.21 -3.57 -15.44
N SER A 140 -10.57 -4.32 -14.55
CA SER A 140 -9.85 -5.55 -14.93
C SER A 140 -10.76 -6.76 -15.18
N LEU A 141 -12.04 -6.68 -14.82
CA LEU A 141 -13.05 -7.73 -15.00
C LEU A 141 -13.83 -7.64 -16.33
N GLY A 142 -13.51 -6.72 -17.25
CA GLY A 142 -14.27 -6.62 -18.51
C GLY A 142 -13.90 -5.53 -19.51
N GLY A 143 -12.62 -5.24 -19.76
CA GLY A 143 -12.24 -4.35 -20.86
C GLY A 143 -10.73 -4.29 -21.08
N SER A 144 -10.31 -4.34 -22.35
CA SER A 144 -8.93 -4.18 -22.80
C SER A 144 -8.27 -2.95 -22.20
N CYS A 145 -7.14 -3.12 -21.50
CA CYS A 145 -6.27 -2.01 -21.11
C CYS A 145 -5.29 -1.76 -22.25
N GLU A 146 -5.66 -0.92 -23.21
CA GLU A 146 -4.70 -0.33 -24.15
C GLU A 146 -4.06 0.91 -23.52
N GLY A 147 -2.73 0.90 -23.50
CA GLY A 147 -1.91 2.03 -23.09
C GLY A 147 -1.85 3.10 -24.18
N LYS A 148 -1.83 4.35 -23.74
CA LYS A 148 -1.14 5.44 -24.39
C LYS A 148 -0.44 6.27 -23.33
#